data_AF-A0ABD0RNY5-F1
#
_entry.id   AF-A0ABD0RNY5-F1
#
_cell.length_a   1.000
_cell.length_b   1.000
_cell.length_c   1.000
_cell.angle_alpha   90.00
_cell.angle_beta   90.00
_cell.angle_gamma   90.00
#
_symmetry.space_group_name_H-M   'P 1'
#
loop_
_entity.id
_entity.type
_entity.pdbx_description
1 polymer ?
#
loop_
_entity_poly.entity_id
_entity_poly.type
_entity_poly.pdbx_seq_one_letter_code
_entity_poly.pdbx_strand_id
1 'polypeptide(L)'
;QLSVVNEQVLNSSSRSVTTAVSLRRFLCYGSESAMYSTKECPLGIENALALMQFIEGGRGCEVVDEIRRLNLEGRAVRPNPSLFALAVCSQHADCKTRQAALRVLKELCRTPVQLFTFVQYKKELKQGSGMWGRALRRAVTDWYNSQDGMNLARTVTRCKHRAGWSHQDLLRLSHMKPTND
;
A
#
# COMPACT_ATOMS: atom_id res chain seq x y z
N GLN A 1 53.62 31.43 -3.64
CA GLN A 1 52.37 32.23 -3.61
C GLN A 1 51.27 31.31 -4.13
N LEU A 2 50.58 30.54 -3.27
CA LEU A 2 49.39 30.89 -2.47
C LEU A 2 48.13 31.23 -3.31
N SER A 3 47.20 30.26 -3.36
CA SER A 3 45.73 30.37 -3.20
C SER A 3 45.10 29.10 -3.81
N VAL A 4 44.84 27.99 -3.08
CA VAL A 4 43.78 27.77 -2.07
C VAL A 4 42.51 28.56 -2.37
N VAL A 5 41.51 27.91 -3.00
CA VAL A 5 40.08 28.16 -2.73
C VAL A 5 39.28 26.86 -2.93
N ASN A 6 38.84 26.33 -1.79
CA ASN A 6 37.61 25.58 -1.48
C ASN A 6 37.36 24.18 -2.04
N GLU A 7 37.86 23.20 -1.27
CA GLU A 7 37.02 22.19 -0.61
C GLU A 7 35.59 22.66 -0.33
N GLN A 8 34.60 21.98 -0.92
CA GLN A 8 33.41 21.49 -0.22
C GLN A 8 32.94 20.17 -0.86
N VAL A 9 33.73 19.10 -0.69
CA VAL A 9 33.23 17.72 -0.74
C VAL A 9 32.96 17.31 0.70
N LEU A 10 31.87 17.80 1.28
CA LEU A 10 31.41 17.37 2.60
C LEU A 10 29.89 17.26 2.62
N ASN A 11 29.42 16.07 2.27
CA ASN A 11 28.52 15.39 3.19
C ASN A 11 28.89 13.91 3.29
N SER A 12 29.93 13.65 4.06
CA SER A 12 30.20 12.36 4.66
C SER A 12 29.21 12.11 5.81
N SER A 13 28.32 11.15 5.64
CA SER A 13 27.88 10.28 6.75
C SER A 13 27.32 9.00 6.16
N SER A 14 28.16 7.98 6.14
CA SER A 14 27.81 6.57 6.11
C SER A 14 26.44 6.30 6.74
N ARG A 15 25.44 6.06 5.90
CA ARG A 15 24.28 5.30 6.34
C ARG A 15 24.11 4.19 5.33
N SER A 16 24.69 3.04 5.66
CA SER A 16 23.90 1.82 5.63
C SER A 16 22.66 2.09 6.46
N VAL A 17 21.69 2.82 5.89
CA VAL A 17 20.34 2.91 6.44
C VAL A 17 19.96 1.44 6.49
N THR A 18 19.94 0.87 7.70
CA THR A 18 19.56 -0.52 7.89
C THR A 18 18.30 -0.70 7.07
N THR A 19 18.26 -1.71 6.21
CA THR A 19 17.23 -1.84 5.19
C THR A 19 15.82 -1.60 5.78
N ALA A 20 15.60 -2.03 7.04
CA ALA A 20 14.38 -1.81 7.81
C ALA A 20 14.02 -0.33 8.06
N VAL A 21 14.99 0.54 8.31
CA VAL A 21 14.80 1.99 8.46
C VAL A 21 14.39 2.62 7.13
N SER A 22 14.95 2.14 6.01
CA SER A 22 14.57 2.59 4.67
C SER A 22 13.12 2.22 4.36
N LEU A 23 12.74 0.97 4.66
CA LEU A 23 11.35 0.50 4.55
C LEU A 23 10.39 1.36 5.38
N ARG A 24 10.71 1.63 6.65
CA ARG A 24 9.86 2.49 7.49
C ARG A 24 9.71 3.90 6.93
N ARG A 25 10.79 4.49 6.42
CA ARG A 25 10.75 5.81 5.77
C ARG A 25 9.85 5.80 4.55
N PHE A 26 9.98 4.79 3.70
CA PHE A 26 9.08 4.63 2.56
C PHE A 26 7.62 4.48 2.99
N LEU A 27 7.33 3.64 3.98
CA LEU A 27 5.96 3.42 4.46
C LEU A 27 5.35 4.68 5.12
N CYS A 28 6.16 5.50 5.78
CA CYS A 28 5.68 6.73 6.44
C CYS A 28 5.54 7.91 5.47
N TYR A 29 6.51 8.10 4.56
CA TYR A 29 6.66 9.32 3.77
C TYR A 29 6.48 9.10 2.27
N GLY A 30 6.65 7.88 1.76
CA GLY A 30 6.69 7.58 0.33
C GLY A 30 8.05 7.91 -0.26
N SER A 31 8.11 8.83 -1.23
CA SER A 31 9.38 9.33 -1.78
C SER A 31 9.85 10.59 -1.03
N GLU A 32 11.16 10.70 -0.80
CA GLU A 32 11.76 11.88 -0.17
C GLU A 32 11.62 13.14 -1.06
N SER A 33 11.44 12.98 -2.38
CA SER A 33 11.22 14.06 -3.35
C SER A 33 9.84 14.73 -3.30
N ALA A 34 8.90 14.24 -2.47
CA ALA A 34 7.49 14.66 -2.48
C ALA A 34 7.14 15.77 -1.47
N MET A 35 8.13 16.45 -0.87
CA MET A 35 7.90 17.50 0.15
C MET A 35 7.25 18.78 -0.41
N TYR A 36 7.24 19.01 -1.74
CA TYR A 36 6.75 20.26 -2.35
C TYR A 36 5.75 20.14 -3.52
N SER A 37 5.32 18.93 -3.91
CA SER A 37 4.42 18.78 -5.07
C SER A 37 3.01 18.37 -4.67
N THR A 38 2.02 19.17 -5.07
CA THR A 38 0.57 19.01 -4.82
C THR A 38 -0.13 18.06 -5.80
N LYS A 39 0.61 17.43 -6.72
CA LYS A 39 0.11 16.38 -7.62
C LYS A 39 0.47 15.00 -7.07
N GLU A 40 -0.46 14.06 -7.11
CA GLU A 40 -0.28 12.68 -6.65
C GLU A 40 1.03 12.09 -7.24
N CYS A 41 2.04 11.90 -6.38
CA CYS A 41 3.39 11.57 -6.82
C CYS A 41 3.50 10.11 -7.26
N PRO A 42 4.26 9.83 -8.34
CA PRO A 42 4.76 8.48 -8.59
C PRO A 42 5.60 8.07 -7.38
N LEU A 43 5.28 6.93 -6.80
CA LEU A 43 6.07 6.33 -5.72
C LEU A 43 7.53 6.26 -6.20
N GLY A 44 8.46 6.75 -5.37
CA GLY A 44 9.87 6.82 -5.73
C GLY A 44 10.36 5.45 -6.20
N ILE A 45 10.84 5.37 -7.44
CA ILE A 45 11.24 4.13 -8.10
C ILE A 45 12.26 3.38 -7.24
N GLU A 46 13.21 4.10 -6.63
CA GLU A 46 14.24 3.54 -5.74
C GLU A 46 13.64 2.88 -4.50
N ASN A 47 12.66 3.51 -3.86
CA ASN A 47 12.03 2.95 -2.65
C ASN A 47 11.13 1.75 -3.01
N ALA A 48 10.51 1.76 -4.18
CA ALA A 48 9.77 0.61 -4.69
C ALA A 48 10.71 -0.57 -5.00
N LEU A 49 11.89 -0.31 -5.56
CA LEU A 49 12.92 -1.32 -5.78
C LEU A 49 13.42 -1.93 -4.47
N ALA A 50 13.69 -1.10 -3.45
CA ALA A 50 14.10 -1.59 -2.13
C ALA A 50 13.03 -2.50 -1.50
N LEU A 51 11.75 -2.12 -1.61
CA LEU A 51 10.63 -2.96 -1.17
C LEU A 51 10.59 -4.31 -1.91
N MET A 52 10.78 -4.31 -3.23
CA MET A 52 10.78 -5.55 -4.01
C MET A 52 11.93 -6.48 -3.59
N GLN A 53 13.14 -5.94 -3.39
CA GLN A 53 14.29 -6.71 -2.87
C GLN A 53 14.01 -7.33 -1.50
N PHE A 54 13.28 -6.64 -0.62
CA PHE A 54 12.86 -7.19 0.68
C PHE A 54 11.95 -8.41 0.55
N ILE A 55 10.98 -8.30 -0.35
CA ILE A 55 9.98 -9.34 -0.57
C ILE A 55 10.62 -10.55 -1.26
N GLU A 56 11.48 -10.32 -2.25
CA GLU A 56 12.28 -11.35 -2.94
C GLU A 56 13.25 -12.06 -1.99
N GLY A 57 13.81 -11.34 -1.02
CA GLY A 57 14.64 -11.91 0.06
C GLY A 57 13.88 -12.79 1.06
N GLY A 58 12.61 -13.11 0.82
CA GLY A 58 11.79 -13.99 1.66
C GLY A 58 11.20 -13.31 2.91
N ARG A 59 11.38 -12.00 3.07
CA ARG A 59 10.98 -11.23 4.26
C ARG A 59 9.63 -10.54 4.10
N GLY A 60 8.79 -11.01 3.16
CA GLY A 60 7.49 -10.40 2.84
C GLY A 60 6.51 -10.38 4.02
N CYS A 61 6.55 -11.37 4.91
CA CYS A 61 5.71 -11.38 6.12
C CYS A 61 6.11 -10.25 7.10
N GLU A 62 7.41 -10.01 7.27
CA GLU A 62 7.90 -8.91 8.13
C GLU A 62 7.46 -7.55 7.59
N VAL A 63 7.44 -7.38 6.27
CA VAL A 63 6.93 -6.16 5.62
C VAL A 63 5.45 -5.97 5.95
N VAL A 64 4.64 -7.02 5.86
CA VAL A 64 3.20 -6.96 6.17
C VAL A 64 2.96 -6.63 7.64
N ASP A 65 3.74 -7.21 8.56
CA ASP A 65 3.62 -6.93 9.99
C ASP A 65 4.05 -5.49 10.33
N GLU A 66 5.09 -4.98 9.67
CA GLU A 66 5.52 -3.59 9.79
C GLU A 66 4.44 -2.62 9.27
N ILE A 67 3.81 -2.93 8.13
CA ILE A 67 2.68 -2.16 7.58
C ILE A 67 1.52 -2.15 8.58
N ARG A 68 1.14 -3.30 9.14
CA ARG A 68 0.10 -3.42 10.15
C ARG A 68 0.43 -2.56 11.38
N ARG A 69 1.66 -2.65 11.88
CA ARG A 69 2.09 -1.90 13.06
C ARG A 69 2.01 -0.39 12.84
N LEU A 70 2.52 0.11 11.70
CA LEU A 70 2.46 1.55 11.38
C LEU A 70 1.03 2.06 11.23
N ASN A 71 0.12 1.22 10.73
CA ASN A 71 -1.29 1.54 10.62
C ASN A 71 -1.99 1.58 12.00
N LEU A 72 -1.65 0.67 12.91
CA LEU A 72 -2.17 0.67 14.28
C LEU A 72 -1.64 1.86 15.10
N GLU A 73 -0.36 2.17 14.96
CA GLU A 73 0.29 3.31 15.62
C GLU A 73 -0.13 4.68 15.04
N GLY A 74 -0.84 4.70 13.89
CA GLY A 74 -1.24 5.95 13.22
C GLY A 74 -0.06 6.78 12.71
N ARG A 75 1.10 6.16 12.50
CA ARG A 75 2.35 6.87 12.14
C ARG A 75 2.53 7.12 10.65
N ALA A 76 1.72 6.50 9.81
CA ALA A 76 1.75 6.74 8.38
C ALA A 76 1.19 8.14 8.08
N VAL A 77 2.07 9.06 7.66
CA VAL A 77 1.67 10.43 7.28
C VAL A 77 0.85 10.43 5.99
N ARG A 78 1.15 9.50 5.08
CA ARG A 78 0.37 9.25 3.87
C ARG A 78 0.01 7.76 3.77
N PRO A 79 -1.25 7.39 3.49
CA PRO A 79 -1.65 5.98 3.40
C PRO A 79 -1.19 5.30 2.10
N ASN A 80 -0.92 6.07 1.04
CA ASN A 80 -0.64 5.55 -0.30
C ASN A 80 0.59 4.61 -0.37
N PRO A 81 1.74 4.90 0.26
CA PRO A 81 2.91 4.00 0.24
C PRO A 81 2.63 2.65 0.91
N SER A 82 1.89 2.67 2.03
CA SER A 82 1.49 1.44 2.73
C SER A 82 0.52 0.59 1.91
N LEU A 83 -0.43 1.24 1.22
CA LEU A 83 -1.36 0.56 0.30
C LEU A 83 -0.63 -0.06 -0.90
N PHE A 84 0.33 0.65 -1.48
CA PHE A 84 1.16 0.12 -2.55
C PHE A 84 2.00 -1.07 -2.08
N ALA A 85 2.65 -0.96 -0.92
CA ALA A 85 3.45 -2.06 -0.39
C ALA A 85 2.60 -3.31 -0.12
N LEU A 86 1.39 -3.13 0.42
CA LEU A 86 0.41 -4.20 0.58
C LEU A 86 -0.02 -4.80 -0.77
N ALA A 87 -0.20 -3.98 -1.81
CA ALA A 87 -0.54 -4.42 -3.15
C ALA A 87 0.57 -5.29 -3.77
N VAL A 88 1.84 -4.94 -3.59
CA VAL A 88 3.00 -5.77 -3.99
C VAL A 88 3.01 -7.09 -3.23
N CYS A 89 2.92 -7.06 -1.89
CA CYS A 89 2.92 -8.27 -1.06
C CYS A 89 1.77 -9.23 -1.43
N SER A 90 0.59 -8.69 -1.72
CA SER A 90 -0.60 -9.47 -2.08
C SER A 90 -0.57 -10.06 -3.51
N GLN A 91 0.49 -9.82 -4.28
CA GLN A 91 0.74 -10.40 -5.60
C GLN A 91 2.00 -11.26 -5.65
N HIS A 92 2.75 -11.32 -4.56
CA HIS A 92 3.97 -12.08 -4.48
C HIS A 92 3.75 -13.59 -4.69
N ALA A 93 4.78 -14.28 -5.19
CA ALA A 93 4.75 -15.71 -5.48
C ALA A 93 4.55 -16.54 -4.20
N ASP A 94 5.14 -16.11 -3.08
CA ASP A 94 4.98 -16.77 -1.78
C ASP A 94 3.53 -16.68 -1.27
N CYS A 95 2.96 -17.85 -0.99
CA CYS A 95 1.60 -17.99 -0.49
C CYS A 95 1.44 -17.39 0.92
N LYS A 96 2.45 -17.52 1.79
CA LYS A 96 2.38 -17.02 3.18
C LYS A 96 2.27 -15.49 3.20
N THR A 97 3.16 -14.82 2.49
CA THR A 97 3.15 -13.35 2.32
C THR A 97 1.84 -12.87 1.70
N ARG A 98 1.37 -13.54 0.64
CA ARG A 98 0.12 -13.18 -0.04
C ARG A 98 -1.10 -13.26 0.88
N GLN A 99 -1.21 -14.35 1.64
CA GLN A 99 -2.30 -14.53 2.60
C GLN A 99 -2.21 -13.52 3.75
N ALA A 100 -1.02 -13.27 4.28
CA ALA A 100 -0.79 -12.27 5.32
C ALA A 100 -1.25 -10.88 4.87
N ALA A 101 -0.85 -10.45 3.67
CA ALA A 101 -1.22 -9.15 3.12
C ALA A 101 -2.75 -8.99 2.98
N LEU A 102 -3.46 -10.02 2.50
CA LEU A 102 -4.92 -9.96 2.34
C LEU A 102 -5.67 -10.00 3.69
N ARG A 103 -5.11 -10.63 4.73
CA ARG A 103 -5.71 -10.60 6.08
C ARG A 103 -5.67 -9.20 6.70
N VAL A 104 -4.58 -8.47 6.48
CA VAL A 104 -4.40 -7.10 7.00
C VAL A 104 -5.27 -6.07 6.26
N LEU A 105 -5.80 -6.42 5.07
CA LEU A 105 -6.53 -5.49 4.20
C LEU A 105 -7.66 -4.75 4.93
N LYS A 106 -8.47 -5.45 5.74
CA LYS A 106 -9.59 -4.86 6.47
C LYS A 106 -9.13 -3.87 7.56
N GLU A 107 -8.02 -4.16 8.21
CA GLU A 107 -7.47 -3.31 9.29
C GLU A 107 -6.90 -2.01 8.72
N LEU A 108 -6.31 -2.08 7.52
CA LEU A 108 -5.63 -0.98 6.86
C LEU A 108 -6.58 -0.11 6.02
N CYS A 109 -7.46 -0.73 5.25
CA CYS A 109 -8.45 -0.01 4.44
C CYS A 109 -9.70 0.25 5.28
N ARG A 110 -9.71 1.31 6.09
CA ARG A 110 -10.93 1.70 6.86
C ARG A 110 -11.92 2.52 6.03
N THR A 111 -11.46 3.08 4.92
CA THR A 111 -12.24 3.96 4.05
C THR A 111 -12.33 3.40 2.62
N PRO A 112 -13.38 3.74 1.85
CA PRO A 112 -13.51 3.34 0.45
C PRO A 112 -12.34 3.82 -0.41
N VAL A 113 -11.85 5.03 -0.15
CA VAL A 113 -10.71 5.63 -0.84
C VAL A 113 -9.49 4.72 -0.77
N GLN A 114 -9.15 4.21 0.42
CA GLN A 114 -8.03 3.30 0.61
C GLN A 114 -8.24 1.97 -0.14
N LEU A 115 -9.46 1.41 -0.07
CA LEU A 115 -9.79 0.18 -0.78
C LEU A 115 -9.66 0.34 -2.30
N PHE A 116 -10.21 1.42 -2.86
CA PHE A 116 -10.12 1.72 -4.29
C PHE A 116 -8.67 1.96 -4.74
N THR A 117 -7.89 2.71 -3.96
CA THR A 117 -6.46 2.93 -4.23
C THR A 117 -5.67 1.62 -4.21
N PHE A 118 -5.95 0.71 -3.25
CA PHE A 118 -5.33 -0.61 -3.22
C PHE A 118 -5.64 -1.44 -4.47
N VAL A 119 -6.93 -1.49 -4.89
CA VAL A 119 -7.33 -2.21 -6.10
C VAL A 119 -6.68 -1.61 -7.34
N GLN A 120 -6.57 -0.28 -7.41
CA GLN A 120 -5.88 0.40 -8.50
C GLN A 120 -4.39 0.03 -8.55
N TYR A 121 -3.67 0.07 -7.44
CA TYR A 121 -2.28 -0.36 -7.41
C TYR A 121 -2.11 -1.83 -7.81
N LYS A 122 -3.02 -2.71 -7.39
CA LYS A 122 -3.00 -4.11 -7.83
C LYS A 122 -3.17 -4.24 -9.34
N LYS A 123 -4.06 -3.43 -9.95
CA LYS A 123 -4.30 -3.42 -11.39
C LYS A 123 -3.06 -2.94 -12.15
N GLU A 124 -2.42 -1.88 -11.69
CA GLU A 124 -1.21 -1.32 -12.32
C GLU A 124 -0.01 -2.27 -12.23
N LEU A 125 0.14 -2.96 -11.10
CA LEU A 125 1.21 -3.94 -10.87
C LEU A 125 1.03 -5.24 -11.67
N LYS A 126 -0.17 -5.54 -12.17
CA LYS A 126 -0.45 -6.80 -12.87
C LYS A 126 -0.55 -6.59 -14.37
N GLN A 127 0.41 -7.14 -15.11
CA GLN A 127 0.31 -7.22 -16.56
C GLN A 127 -0.57 -8.44 -16.93
N GLY A 128 -1.80 -8.19 -17.39
CA GLY A 128 -2.71 -9.21 -17.93
C GLY A 128 -3.94 -9.57 -17.08
N SER A 129 -4.76 -10.49 -17.61
CA SER A 129 -6.03 -10.92 -17.00
C SER A 129 -5.78 -11.93 -15.87
N GLY A 130 -6.03 -11.53 -14.63
CA GLY A 130 -5.95 -12.44 -13.49
C GLY A 130 -5.91 -11.81 -12.10
N MET A 131 -6.15 -10.50 -11.96
CA MET A 131 -6.11 -9.81 -10.66
C MET A 131 -7.15 -10.37 -9.67
N TRP A 132 -8.35 -10.71 -10.17
CA TRP A 132 -9.49 -11.16 -9.39
C TRP A 132 -9.49 -12.67 -9.14
N GLY A 133 -8.46 -13.16 -8.44
CA GLY A 133 -8.44 -14.54 -7.91
C GLY A 133 -9.36 -14.71 -6.69
N ARG A 134 -9.62 -15.97 -6.29
CA ARG A 134 -10.46 -16.31 -5.13
C ARG A 134 -10.11 -15.52 -3.85
N ALA A 135 -8.82 -15.34 -3.59
CA ALA A 135 -8.35 -14.65 -2.38
C ALA A 135 -8.72 -13.16 -2.36
N LEU A 136 -8.58 -12.45 -3.49
CA LEU A 136 -8.95 -11.03 -3.58
C LEU A 136 -10.47 -10.86 -3.50
N ARG A 137 -11.23 -11.71 -4.21
CA ARG A 137 -12.70 -11.69 -4.14
C ARG A 137 -13.19 -11.85 -2.70
N ARG A 138 -12.65 -12.84 -1.99
CA ARG A 138 -12.96 -13.06 -0.56
C ARG A 138 -12.60 -11.85 0.29
N ALA A 139 -11.39 -11.30 0.16
CA ALA A 139 -10.96 -10.16 0.97
C ALA A 139 -11.83 -8.91 0.75
N VAL A 140 -12.27 -8.65 -0.49
CA VAL A 140 -13.18 -7.55 -0.81
C VAL A 140 -14.59 -7.82 -0.26
N THR A 141 -15.13 -9.02 -0.44
CA THR A 141 -16.43 -9.42 0.13
C THR A 141 -16.42 -9.30 1.66
N ASP A 142 -15.37 -9.79 2.32
CA ASP A 142 -15.20 -9.72 3.77
C ASP A 142 -15.14 -8.25 4.25
N TRP A 143 -14.57 -7.34 3.45
CA TRP A 143 -14.54 -5.91 3.76
C TRP A 143 -15.95 -5.29 3.83
N TYR A 144 -16.81 -5.59 2.84
CA TYR A 144 -18.20 -5.12 2.81
C TYR A 144 -19.05 -5.77 3.91
N ASN A 145 -19.01 -7.10 4.02
CA ASN A 145 -19.81 -7.86 4.99
C ASN A 145 -19.40 -7.61 6.44
N SER A 146 -18.22 -7.05 6.68
CA SER A 146 -17.78 -6.73 8.03
C SER A 146 -18.31 -5.41 8.60
N GLN A 147 -18.99 -4.60 7.78
CA GLN A 147 -19.56 -3.34 8.18
C GLN A 147 -21.03 -3.51 8.50
N ASP A 148 -21.50 -2.79 9.51
CA ASP A 148 -22.93 -2.65 9.78
C ASP A 148 -23.63 -1.96 8.59
N GLY A 149 -24.89 -2.33 8.30
CA GLY A 149 -25.63 -1.86 7.14
C GLY A 149 -25.76 -0.33 7.08
N MET A 150 -26.00 0.33 8.22
CA MET A 150 -26.13 1.78 8.28
C MET A 150 -24.76 2.48 8.10
N ASN A 151 -23.70 1.90 8.68
CA ASN A 151 -22.35 2.38 8.46
C ASN A 151 -21.92 2.20 6.99
N LEU A 152 -22.26 1.08 6.37
CA LEU A 152 -21.99 0.84 4.96
C LEU A 152 -22.72 1.86 4.08
N ALA A 153 -24.00 2.13 4.35
CA ALA A 153 -24.78 3.16 3.65
C ALA A 153 -24.12 4.55 3.73
N ARG A 154 -23.64 4.93 4.92
CA ARG A 154 -22.88 6.19 5.11
C ARG A 154 -21.56 6.19 4.34
N THR A 155 -20.87 5.05 4.33
CA THR A 155 -19.58 4.88 3.66
C THR A 155 -19.72 5.02 2.13
N VAL A 156 -20.69 4.33 1.53
CA VAL A 156 -20.91 4.36 0.07
C VAL A 156 -21.46 5.70 -0.43
N THR A 157 -22.24 6.41 0.39
CA THR A 157 -22.74 7.74 0.04
C THR A 157 -21.65 8.82 0.15
N ARG A 158 -20.74 8.68 1.13
CA ARG A 158 -19.60 9.61 1.31
C ARG A 158 -18.61 9.55 0.15
N CYS A 159 -18.33 8.36 -0.40
CA CYS A 159 -17.39 8.19 -1.50
C CYS A 159 -17.95 7.22 -2.54
N LYS A 160 -18.59 7.75 -3.59
CA LYS A 160 -19.17 6.91 -4.65
C LYS A 160 -18.12 6.21 -5.50
N HIS A 161 -17.02 6.90 -5.80
CA HIS A 161 -15.90 6.40 -6.60
C HIS A 161 -14.58 7.12 -6.27
N ARG A 162 -13.46 6.45 -6.50
CA ARG A 162 -12.09 7.03 -6.43
C ARG A 162 -11.13 6.18 -7.26
N ALA A 163 -10.04 6.78 -7.74
CA ALA A 163 -8.96 6.07 -8.44
C ALA A 163 -9.45 5.21 -9.63
N GLY A 164 -10.53 5.63 -10.30
CA GLY A 164 -11.15 4.90 -11.41
C GLY A 164 -12.03 3.71 -11.02
N TRP A 165 -12.32 3.52 -9.73
CA TRP A 165 -13.16 2.44 -9.21
C TRP A 165 -14.40 2.96 -8.50
N SER A 166 -15.52 2.27 -8.66
CA SER A 166 -16.75 2.47 -7.90
C SER A 166 -17.09 1.28 -7.01
N HIS A 167 -17.96 1.49 -6.03
CA HIS A 167 -18.51 0.38 -5.22
C HIS A 167 -19.15 -0.69 -6.11
N GLN A 168 -19.90 -0.27 -7.13
CA GLN A 168 -20.54 -1.17 -8.09
C GLN A 168 -19.53 -2.07 -8.81
N ASP A 169 -18.38 -1.54 -9.21
CA ASP A 169 -17.33 -2.33 -9.88
C ASP A 169 -16.78 -3.40 -8.95
N LEU A 170 -16.46 -3.01 -7.71
CA LEU A 170 -15.91 -3.93 -6.71
C LEU A 170 -16.92 -5.03 -6.35
N LEU A 171 -18.20 -4.69 -6.19
CA LEU A 171 -19.26 -5.66 -5.89
C LEU A 171 -19.44 -6.66 -7.03
N ARG A 172 -19.44 -6.19 -8.29
CA ARG A 172 -19.53 -7.05 -9.48
C ARG A 172 -18.33 -7.99 -9.59
N LEU A 173 -17.11 -7.47 -9.44
CA LEU A 173 -15.88 -8.24 -9.66
C LEU A 173 -15.54 -9.18 -8.49
N SER A 174 -15.95 -8.83 -7.27
CA SER A 174 -15.83 -9.70 -6.10
C SER A 174 -16.88 -10.82 -6.07
N HIS A 175 -17.97 -10.67 -6.83
CA HIS A 175 -19.15 -11.54 -6.75
C HIS A 175 -19.69 -11.56 -5.32
N MET A 176 -19.82 -10.38 -4.72
CA MET A 176 -20.20 -10.23 -3.31
C MET A 176 -21.58 -10.86 -3.07
N LYS A 177 -21.67 -11.64 -1.98
CA LYS A 177 -22.93 -12.11 -1.41
C LYS A 177 -23.14 -11.42 -0.05
N PRO A 178 -24.21 -10.65 0.14
CA PRO A 178 -24.57 -10.09 1.45
C PRO A 178 -24.72 -11.21 2.49
N THR A 179 -24.32 -10.96 3.73
CA THR A 179 -24.48 -11.91 4.84
C THR A 179 -25.72 -11.61 5.68
N ASN A 180 -26.25 -10.40 5.57
CA ASN A 180 -27.39 -9.85 6.27
C ASN A 180 -28.33 -9.14 5.28
N ASP A 181 -29.59 -9.00 5.69
CA ASP A 181 -30.66 -8.30 4.95
C ASP A 181 -30.47 -6.78 4.95
#